data_AF-A0A067PFY0-F1
#
_entry.id   AF-A0A067PFY0-F1
#
_cell.length_a   1.000
_cell.length_b   1.000
_cell.length_c   1.000
_cell.angle_alpha   90.00
_cell.angle_beta   90.00
_cell.angle_gamma   90.00
#
_symmetry.space_group_name_H-M   'P 1'
#
loop_
_entity.id
_entity.type
_entity.pdbx_description
1 polymer ?
#
loop_
_entity_poly.entity_id
_entity_poly.type
_entity_poly.pdbx_seq_one_letter_code
_entity_poly.pdbx_strand_id
1 'polypeptide(L)'
;MEAISDDPQLAAQMLQLLGQELIAVKRKLQEYQQGSRSRSHTADGEIHALQHDDVVLKQVTDLSTENSRLKAELDSLREQIDVKSDVEVVRLRQTLAESDNSVTALSEQTTELEAQLRSLRGKIKRQDALILDKEEALQSLRDENERLQASVLEKAENERSLSASEARLRAKLSSSREKKDRMEEGMQTALQSLRDLEEQFRVVNEERDAVLAENTMPSICLENAQFMVNLPVCPDRPNHEELRPCFPGHGTSPKSYLKADADGMCPGGWVFLPEQTVWCYPSNSTITPVQHALLVESPHRYQYDEGLKKFSWKTRVTIQNLVGQTKDLFFTRQANTYYAGTYTFLELPNMGQKECQRLDKGVHGYLIGRTIPQRASVPPLIASLIEEMYQLGIIHPVCVGMQCVGFNQELYTKLLNDMPKSLKRKTPVPIPIPHNPRAPPGKRRKKSDAK
;
A
#
# COMPACT_ATOMS: atom_id res chain seq x y z
N MET A 1 75.45 5.87 -34.76
CA MET A 1 75.72 5.80 -36.21
C MET A 1 74.64 4.96 -36.86
N GLU A 2 73.43 5.49 -36.84
CA GLU A 2 72.25 5.00 -37.56
C GLU A 2 71.60 6.26 -38.16
N ALA A 3 71.01 6.11 -39.35
CA ALA A 3 70.36 7.15 -40.17
C ALA A 3 71.30 8.04 -41.02
N ILE A 4 72.04 7.42 -41.93
CA ILE A 4 72.32 7.98 -43.27
C ILE A 4 72.29 6.81 -44.26
N SER A 5 71.11 6.30 -44.64
CA SER A 5 71.05 5.16 -45.60
C SER A 5 69.78 5.04 -46.45
N ASP A 6 68.77 5.90 -46.31
CA ASP A 6 67.49 5.68 -46.98
C ASP A 6 67.11 6.76 -48.02
N ASP A 7 68.07 7.57 -48.47
CA ASP A 7 67.84 8.46 -49.62
C ASP A 7 68.42 7.87 -50.91
N PRO A 8 67.62 7.17 -51.73
CA PRO A 8 68.07 6.59 -52.99
C PRO A 8 68.49 7.64 -54.01
N GLN A 9 68.07 8.91 -53.88
CA GLN A 9 68.51 9.98 -54.78
C GLN A 9 69.95 10.42 -54.48
N LEU A 10 70.34 10.46 -53.20
CA LEU A 10 71.71 10.81 -52.81
C LEU A 10 72.72 9.72 -53.21
N ALA A 11 72.34 8.45 -53.06
CA ALA A 11 73.14 7.32 -53.53
C ALA A 11 73.35 7.34 -55.06
N ALA A 12 72.33 7.72 -55.83
CA ALA A 12 72.43 7.87 -57.28
C ALA A 12 73.34 9.05 -57.69
N GLN A 13 73.28 10.18 -56.99
CA GLN A 13 74.17 11.32 -57.24
C GLN A 13 75.64 11.02 -56.92
N MET A 14 75.92 10.31 -55.82
CA MET A 14 77.30 9.92 -55.49
C MET A 14 77.88 8.93 -56.51
N LEU A 15 77.09 7.98 -57.00
CA LEU A 15 77.50 7.07 -58.08
C LEU A 15 77.76 7.82 -59.40
N GLN A 16 77.01 8.88 -59.69
CA GLN A 16 77.21 9.71 -60.88
C GLN A 16 78.49 10.56 -60.80
N LEU A 17 78.83 11.10 -59.62
CA LEU A 17 80.07 11.83 -59.38
C LEU A 17 81.31 10.92 -59.43
N LEU A 18 81.23 9.73 -58.83
CA LEU A 18 82.31 8.73 -58.92
C LEU A 18 82.50 8.23 -60.36
N GLY A 19 81.43 8.11 -61.14
CA GLY A 19 81.51 7.78 -62.57
C GLY A 19 82.21 8.87 -63.40
N GLN A 20 81.99 10.15 -63.08
CA GLN A 20 82.65 11.26 -63.76
C GLN A 20 84.14 11.38 -63.40
N GLU A 21 84.49 11.16 -62.13
CA GLU A 21 85.88 11.17 -61.66
C GLU A 21 86.68 9.99 -62.25
N LEU A 22 86.10 8.79 -62.35
CA LEU A 22 86.75 7.64 -62.99
C LEU A 22 87.02 7.86 -64.48
N ILE A 23 86.14 8.58 -65.18
CA ILE A 23 86.34 8.95 -66.58
C ILE A 23 87.45 10.02 -66.72
N ALA A 24 87.56 10.96 -65.76
CA ALA A 24 88.63 11.96 -65.74
C ALA A 24 90.02 11.34 -65.44
N VAL A 25 90.09 10.36 -64.52
CA VAL A 25 91.32 9.64 -64.21
C VAL A 25 91.75 8.73 -65.37
N LYS A 26 90.79 8.08 -66.06
CA LYS A 26 91.08 7.28 -67.26
C LYS A 26 91.62 8.13 -68.42
N ARG A 27 91.19 9.40 -68.54
CA ARG A 27 91.72 10.37 -69.52
C ARG A 27 93.16 10.82 -69.19
N LYS A 28 93.46 11.09 -67.91
CA LYS A 28 94.81 11.46 -67.45
C LYS A 28 95.84 10.31 -67.55
N LEU A 29 95.41 9.06 -67.40
CA LEU A 29 96.28 7.88 -67.59
C LEU A 29 96.56 7.56 -69.06
N GLN A 30 95.65 7.94 -69.96
CA GLN A 30 95.83 7.78 -71.42
C GLN A 30 96.77 8.85 -72.02
N GLU A 31 96.85 10.03 -71.38
CA GLU A 31 97.81 11.10 -71.72
C GLU A 31 99.25 10.81 -71.22
N TYR A 32 99.41 10.02 -70.16
CA TYR A 32 100.74 9.66 -69.61
C TYR A 32 101.43 8.49 -70.33
N GLN A 33 100.70 7.69 -71.13
CA GLN A 33 101.26 6.53 -71.84
C GLN A 33 101.62 6.78 -73.31
N GLN A 34 101.38 7.99 -73.85
CA GLN A 34 101.75 8.37 -75.23
C GLN A 34 102.91 9.39 -75.34
N GLY A 35 103.52 9.78 -74.21
CA GLY A 35 104.64 10.74 -74.17
C GLY A 35 106.02 10.09 -74.02
N SER A 36 106.57 9.62 -75.13
CA SER A 36 108.01 9.71 -75.44
C SER A 36 109.04 8.90 -74.63
N ARG A 37 109.28 7.69 -75.13
CA ARG A 37 110.62 7.07 -75.22
C ARG A 37 111.46 7.80 -76.28
N SER A 38 112.71 8.18 -75.97
CA SER A 38 113.88 8.26 -76.89
C SER A 38 115.14 8.59 -76.05
N ARG A 39 116.02 7.61 -75.77
CA ARG A 39 117.27 7.27 -76.50
C ARG A 39 118.26 8.45 -76.55
N SER A 40 119.30 8.46 -75.70
CA SER A 40 120.58 7.70 -75.73
C SER A 40 121.60 8.22 -76.76
N HIS A 41 122.77 8.63 -76.23
CA HIS A 41 124.15 8.58 -76.79
C HIS A 41 124.42 8.97 -78.24
N THR A 42 125.46 9.80 -78.46
CA THR A 42 126.78 9.36 -78.97
C THR A 42 127.81 10.50 -78.91
N ALA A 43 129.06 10.10 -78.73
CA ALA A 43 130.28 10.89 -78.85
C ALA A 43 130.74 11.02 -80.30
N ASP A 44 131.69 11.92 -80.55
CA ASP A 44 132.76 11.95 -81.60
C ASP A 44 133.28 13.41 -81.67
N GLY A 45 134.55 13.78 -81.85
CA GLY A 45 135.81 13.08 -82.16
C GLY A 45 136.77 14.08 -82.83
N GLU A 46 138.09 13.94 -82.58
CA GLU A 46 139.21 14.18 -83.54
C GLU A 46 139.63 15.63 -83.93
N ILE A 47 140.89 16.08 -84.18
CA ILE A 47 142.27 15.54 -84.38
C ILE A 47 143.30 16.71 -84.20
N HIS A 48 144.48 16.43 -83.60
CA HIS A 48 145.88 16.85 -83.96
C HIS A 48 146.76 16.79 -82.68
N ALA A 49 147.47 15.71 -82.40
CA ALA A 49 148.78 15.29 -82.93
C ALA A 49 149.98 16.13 -82.44
N LEU A 50 150.77 15.46 -81.59
CA LEU A 50 152.18 15.69 -81.22
C LEU A 50 152.44 16.65 -80.02
N GLN A 51 152.96 16.07 -78.92
CA GLN A 51 153.51 16.68 -77.67
C GLN A 51 152.64 16.66 -76.39
N HIS A 52 151.74 15.68 -76.18
CA HIS A 52 150.69 15.77 -75.15
C HIS A 52 150.57 14.59 -74.15
N ASP A 53 151.65 13.85 -73.85
CA ASP A 53 151.60 12.77 -72.83
C ASP A 53 151.80 13.27 -71.38
N ASP A 54 152.40 14.44 -71.16
CA ASP A 54 152.68 14.96 -69.81
C ASP A 54 151.51 15.80 -69.22
N VAL A 55 150.65 16.34 -70.08
CA VAL A 55 149.48 17.16 -69.67
C VAL A 55 148.25 16.28 -69.34
N VAL A 56 148.09 15.12 -70.00
CA VAL A 56 147.01 14.16 -69.70
C VAL A 56 147.20 13.54 -68.31
N LEU A 57 148.44 13.23 -67.93
CA LEU A 57 148.76 12.74 -66.58
C LEU A 57 148.33 13.75 -65.49
N LYS A 58 148.55 15.04 -65.73
CA LYS A 58 148.15 16.11 -64.80
C LYS A 58 146.62 16.28 -64.72
N GLN A 59 145.93 16.20 -65.86
CA GLN A 59 144.46 16.24 -65.90
C GLN A 59 143.82 15.01 -65.26
N VAL A 60 144.40 13.82 -65.44
CA VAL A 60 143.94 12.59 -64.80
C VAL A 60 144.19 12.64 -63.29
N THR A 61 145.31 13.21 -62.83
CA THR A 61 145.53 13.42 -61.39
C THR A 61 144.56 14.44 -60.81
N ASP A 62 144.29 15.55 -61.50
CA ASP A 62 143.36 16.59 -61.04
C ASP A 62 141.90 16.08 -61.05
N LEU A 63 141.50 15.30 -62.06
CA LEU A 63 140.19 14.65 -62.09
C LEU A 63 140.07 13.50 -61.09
N SER A 64 141.17 12.85 -60.73
CA SER A 64 141.18 11.80 -59.71
C SER A 64 141.12 12.38 -58.30
N THR A 65 141.79 13.51 -58.05
CA THR A 65 141.67 14.24 -56.78
C THR A 65 140.28 14.84 -56.63
N GLU A 66 139.73 15.40 -57.71
CA GLU A 66 138.37 15.94 -57.73
C GLU A 66 137.31 14.83 -57.61
N ASN A 67 137.49 13.68 -58.27
CA ASN A 67 136.63 12.51 -58.03
C ASN A 67 136.74 12.02 -56.59
N SER A 68 137.93 11.99 -56.01
CA SER A 68 138.10 11.59 -54.61
C SER A 68 137.41 12.57 -53.68
N ARG A 69 137.46 13.88 -53.98
CA ARG A 69 136.78 14.94 -53.26
C ARG A 69 135.26 14.82 -53.37
N LEU A 70 134.72 14.71 -54.57
CA LEU A 70 133.28 14.57 -54.83
C LEU A 70 132.72 13.26 -54.28
N LYS A 71 133.52 12.19 -54.28
CA LYS A 71 133.13 10.90 -53.70
C LYS A 71 133.11 10.98 -52.18
N ALA A 72 134.10 11.63 -51.56
CA ALA A 72 134.07 11.92 -50.13
C ALA A 72 132.90 12.86 -49.75
N GLU A 73 132.56 13.83 -50.59
CA GLU A 73 131.41 14.72 -50.40
C GLU A 73 130.09 13.98 -50.57
N LEU A 74 129.98 13.07 -51.54
CA LEU A 74 128.82 12.19 -51.71
C LEU A 74 128.66 11.21 -50.55
N ASP A 75 129.75 10.63 -50.06
CA ASP A 75 129.72 9.74 -48.91
C ASP A 75 129.33 10.52 -47.64
N SER A 76 129.82 11.75 -47.48
CA SER A 76 129.43 12.65 -46.39
C SER A 76 127.95 13.08 -46.47
N LEU A 77 127.44 13.39 -47.66
CA LEU A 77 126.04 13.74 -47.88
C LEU A 77 125.12 12.53 -47.67
N ARG A 78 125.53 11.32 -48.11
CA ARG A 78 124.81 10.08 -47.85
C ARG A 78 124.75 9.77 -46.36
N GLU A 79 125.86 9.93 -45.64
CA GLU A 79 125.90 9.72 -44.19
C GLU A 79 125.06 10.76 -43.44
N GLN A 80 125.08 12.03 -43.87
CA GLN A 80 124.16 13.05 -43.33
C GLN A 80 122.69 12.73 -43.63
N ILE A 81 122.37 12.21 -44.82
CA ILE A 81 121.01 11.81 -45.18
C ILE A 81 120.57 10.61 -44.33
N ASP A 82 121.40 9.58 -44.19
CA ASP A 82 121.09 8.40 -43.39
C ASP A 82 120.91 8.79 -41.92
N VAL A 83 121.84 9.54 -41.32
CA VAL A 83 121.74 10.01 -39.94
C VAL A 83 120.52 10.91 -39.74
N LYS A 84 120.24 11.84 -40.67
CA LYS A 84 119.07 12.73 -40.56
C LYS A 84 117.77 11.96 -40.75
N SER A 85 117.75 10.97 -41.64
CA SER A 85 116.59 10.10 -41.86
C SER A 85 116.33 9.20 -40.66
N ASP A 86 117.36 8.65 -40.04
CA ASP A 86 117.25 7.82 -38.84
C ASP A 86 116.78 8.65 -37.65
N VAL A 87 117.31 9.87 -37.46
CA VAL A 87 116.84 10.80 -36.42
C VAL A 87 115.39 11.19 -36.63
N GLU A 88 114.97 11.45 -37.87
CA GLU A 88 113.58 11.82 -38.21
C GLU A 88 112.62 10.63 -38.04
N VAL A 89 113.04 9.42 -38.42
CA VAL A 89 112.28 8.17 -38.19
C VAL A 89 112.15 7.89 -36.69
N VAL A 90 113.20 8.08 -35.90
CA VAL A 90 113.13 7.94 -34.43
C VAL A 90 112.17 8.97 -33.84
N ARG A 91 112.22 10.24 -34.30
CA ARG A 91 111.30 11.29 -33.85
C ARG A 91 109.85 11.00 -34.21
N LEU A 92 109.60 10.50 -35.43
CA LEU A 92 108.27 10.09 -35.89
C LEU A 92 107.74 8.87 -35.12
N ARG A 93 108.60 7.89 -34.81
CA ARG A 93 108.22 6.75 -33.96
C ARG A 93 107.89 7.18 -32.53
N GLN A 94 108.65 8.14 -31.98
CA GLN A 94 108.39 8.67 -30.65
C GLN A 94 107.05 9.43 -30.61
N THR A 95 106.80 10.32 -31.58
CA THR A 95 105.52 11.03 -31.68
C THR A 95 104.34 10.09 -31.97
N LEU A 96 104.54 9.02 -32.74
CA LEU A 96 103.54 7.98 -32.96
C LEU A 96 103.24 7.23 -31.65
N ALA A 97 104.26 6.87 -30.87
CA ALA A 97 104.08 6.22 -29.57
C ALA A 97 103.37 7.14 -28.55
N GLU A 98 103.68 8.44 -28.55
CA GLU A 98 102.98 9.45 -27.73
C GLU A 98 101.51 9.60 -28.16
N SER A 99 101.25 9.57 -29.46
CA SER A 99 99.89 9.58 -30.01
C SER A 99 99.12 8.30 -29.67
N ASP A 100 99.74 7.13 -29.80
CA ASP A 100 99.13 5.84 -29.45
C ASP A 100 98.80 5.78 -27.96
N ASN A 101 99.70 6.23 -27.09
CA ASN A 101 99.45 6.36 -25.65
C ASN A 101 98.31 7.36 -25.35
N SER A 102 98.17 8.42 -26.14
CA SER A 102 97.06 9.37 -26.00
C SER A 102 95.74 8.76 -26.48
N VAL A 103 95.76 7.98 -27.56
CA VAL A 103 94.60 7.25 -28.09
C VAL A 103 94.14 6.19 -27.09
N THR A 104 95.04 5.44 -26.48
CA THR A 104 94.68 4.44 -25.46
C THR A 104 94.05 5.13 -24.24
N ALA A 105 94.65 6.20 -23.73
CA ALA A 105 94.10 6.97 -22.60
C ALA A 105 92.71 7.55 -22.90
N LEU A 106 92.51 8.11 -24.10
CA LEU A 106 91.20 8.60 -24.53
C LEU A 106 90.20 7.46 -24.72
N SER A 107 90.64 6.29 -25.20
CA SER A 107 89.77 5.11 -25.32
C SER A 107 89.31 4.61 -23.95
N GLU A 108 90.20 4.57 -22.95
CA GLU A 108 89.86 4.23 -21.57
C GLU A 108 88.85 5.22 -20.99
N GLN A 109 89.10 6.53 -21.16
CA GLN A 109 88.16 7.56 -20.73
C GLN A 109 86.78 7.44 -21.42
N THR A 110 86.77 7.10 -22.72
CA THR A 110 85.53 6.87 -23.47
C THR A 110 84.76 5.69 -22.89
N THR A 111 85.44 4.57 -22.61
CA THR A 111 84.78 3.38 -22.02
C THR A 111 84.25 3.64 -20.61
N GLU A 112 84.94 4.43 -19.80
CA GLU A 112 84.49 4.83 -18.47
C GLU A 112 83.24 5.74 -18.55
N LEU A 113 83.25 6.75 -19.43
CA LEU A 113 82.08 7.60 -19.65
C LEU A 113 80.88 6.80 -20.19
N GLU A 114 81.11 5.83 -21.07
CA GLU A 114 80.06 4.92 -21.55
C GLU A 114 79.50 4.04 -20.43
N ALA A 115 80.34 3.57 -19.49
CA ALA A 115 79.89 2.85 -18.31
C ALA A 115 79.04 3.73 -17.38
N GLN A 116 79.46 4.97 -17.15
CA GLN A 116 78.70 5.96 -16.37
C GLN A 116 77.36 6.30 -17.03
N LEU A 117 77.33 6.52 -18.35
CA LEU A 117 76.10 6.76 -19.12
C LEU A 117 75.15 5.58 -19.04
N ARG A 118 75.66 4.33 -19.14
CA ARG A 118 74.83 3.13 -18.96
C ARG A 118 74.24 3.06 -17.55
N SER A 119 75.04 3.36 -16.51
CA SER A 119 74.58 3.39 -15.13
C SER A 119 73.48 4.44 -14.90
N LEU A 120 73.68 5.67 -15.39
CA LEU A 120 72.71 6.76 -15.28
C LEU A 120 71.42 6.45 -16.06
N ARG A 121 71.52 5.93 -17.30
CA ARG A 121 70.34 5.46 -18.06
C ARG A 121 69.57 4.38 -17.30
N GLY A 122 70.27 3.47 -16.63
CA GLY A 122 69.65 2.47 -15.76
C GLY A 122 68.91 3.09 -14.58
N LYS A 123 69.48 4.11 -13.93
CA LYS A 123 68.80 4.84 -12.85
C LYS A 123 67.58 5.62 -13.34
N ILE A 124 67.67 6.30 -14.48
CA ILE A 124 66.56 7.02 -15.11
C ILE A 124 65.41 6.06 -15.40
N LYS A 125 65.67 4.92 -16.05
CA LYS A 125 64.63 3.91 -16.32
C LYS A 125 63.90 3.42 -15.06
N ARG A 126 64.62 3.25 -13.95
CA ARG A 126 64.00 2.85 -12.67
C ARG A 126 63.16 3.98 -12.08
N GLN A 127 63.59 5.23 -12.21
CA GLN A 127 62.81 6.38 -11.76
C GLN A 127 61.56 6.57 -12.61
N ASP A 128 61.65 6.40 -13.93
CA ASP A 128 60.48 6.49 -14.82
C ASP A 128 59.43 5.42 -14.47
N ALA A 129 59.87 4.18 -14.22
CA ALA A 129 58.97 3.12 -13.76
C ALA A 129 58.32 3.44 -12.41
N LEU A 130 59.06 4.05 -11.47
CA LEU A 130 58.53 4.48 -10.17
C LEU A 130 57.57 5.67 -10.29
N ILE A 131 57.82 6.60 -11.22
CA ILE A 131 56.92 7.71 -11.49
C ILE A 131 55.60 7.18 -12.02
N LEU A 132 55.65 6.26 -12.99
CA LEU A 132 54.45 5.65 -13.56
C LEU A 132 53.59 4.94 -12.49
N ASP A 133 54.21 4.12 -11.64
CA ASP A 133 53.53 3.43 -10.54
C ASP A 133 52.88 4.41 -9.55
N LYS A 134 53.57 5.53 -9.23
CA LYS A 134 53.01 6.59 -8.39
C LYS A 134 51.88 7.35 -9.06
N GLU A 135 51.94 7.58 -10.36
CA GLU A 135 50.87 8.22 -11.13
C GLU A 135 49.62 7.35 -11.15
N GLU A 136 49.77 6.04 -11.35
CA GLU A 136 48.66 5.08 -11.26
C GLU A 136 48.04 5.05 -9.85
N ALA A 137 48.87 5.03 -8.79
CA ALA A 137 48.40 5.10 -7.41
C ALA A 137 47.67 6.42 -7.10
N LEU A 138 48.18 7.55 -7.59
CA LEU A 138 47.53 8.86 -7.44
C LEU A 138 46.20 8.92 -8.18
N GLN A 139 46.09 8.31 -9.35
CA GLN A 139 44.83 8.24 -10.08
C GLN A 139 43.79 7.39 -9.32
N SER A 140 44.20 6.23 -8.81
CA SER A 140 43.32 5.39 -7.97
C SER A 140 42.80 6.14 -6.73
N LEU A 141 43.68 6.88 -6.04
CA LEU A 141 43.28 7.69 -4.89
C LEU A 141 42.36 8.87 -5.26
N ARG A 142 42.52 9.47 -6.45
CA ARG A 142 41.59 10.49 -6.95
C ARG A 142 40.21 9.91 -7.18
N ASP A 143 40.14 8.77 -7.88
CA ASP A 143 38.87 8.09 -8.16
C ASP A 143 38.16 7.69 -6.86
N GLU A 144 38.91 7.22 -5.85
CA GLU A 144 38.36 6.91 -4.53
C GLU A 144 37.83 8.16 -3.81
N ASN A 145 38.57 9.26 -3.86
CA ASN A 145 38.16 10.53 -3.24
C ASN A 145 36.90 11.09 -3.90
N GLU A 146 36.79 11.02 -5.22
CA GLU A 146 35.56 11.40 -5.95
C GLU A 146 34.36 10.55 -5.53
N ARG A 147 34.54 9.22 -5.39
CA ARG A 147 33.49 8.32 -4.88
C ARG A 147 33.08 8.66 -3.45
N LEU A 148 34.04 8.95 -2.58
CA LEU A 148 33.77 9.33 -1.19
C LEU A 148 33.03 10.68 -1.12
N GLN A 149 33.42 11.66 -1.93
CA GLN A 149 32.73 12.95 -2.02
C GLN A 149 31.28 12.80 -2.48
N ALA A 150 31.03 11.97 -3.51
CA ALA A 150 29.68 11.65 -3.97
C ALA A 150 28.84 11.00 -2.85
N SER A 151 29.42 10.05 -2.11
CA SER A 151 28.74 9.40 -0.98
C SER A 151 28.45 10.37 0.18
N VAL A 152 29.35 11.30 0.47
CA VAL A 152 29.13 12.34 1.50
C VAL A 152 28.00 13.28 1.10
N LEU A 153 27.94 13.70 -0.17
CA LEU A 153 26.86 14.54 -0.69
C LEU A 153 25.50 13.81 -0.59
N GLU A 154 25.44 12.55 -1.00
CA GLU A 154 24.23 11.73 -0.90
C GLU A 154 23.76 11.59 0.56
N LYS A 155 24.69 11.32 1.49
CA LYS A 155 24.38 11.26 2.93
C LYS A 155 23.85 12.60 3.46
N ALA A 156 24.46 13.72 3.06
CA ALA A 156 24.00 15.04 3.47
C ALA A 156 22.59 15.37 2.94
N GLU A 157 22.25 14.95 1.72
CA GLU A 157 20.90 15.08 1.17
C GLU A 157 19.89 14.20 1.92
N ASN A 158 20.27 12.96 2.23
CA ASN A 158 19.46 12.05 3.02
C ASN A 158 19.19 12.58 4.44
N GLU A 159 20.20 13.15 5.10
CA GLU A 159 20.06 13.80 6.42
C GLU A 159 19.12 15.01 6.36
N ARG A 160 19.22 15.85 5.32
CA ARG A 160 18.29 16.98 5.12
C ARG A 160 16.86 16.49 4.91
N SER A 161 16.67 15.45 4.10
CA SER A 161 15.36 14.84 3.86
C SER A 161 14.77 14.25 5.15
N LEU A 162 15.58 13.54 5.93
CA LEU A 162 15.18 12.98 7.22
C LEU A 162 14.81 14.07 8.23
N SER A 163 15.63 15.12 8.34
CA SER A 163 15.35 16.28 9.22
C SER A 163 14.04 16.99 8.85
N ALA A 164 13.77 17.15 7.54
CA ALA A 164 12.51 17.72 7.07
C ALA A 164 11.30 16.81 7.39
N SER A 165 11.46 15.49 7.27
CA SER A 165 10.45 14.51 7.66
C SER A 165 10.16 14.55 9.17
N GLU A 166 11.20 14.61 10.01
CA GLU A 166 11.07 14.74 11.46
C GLU A 166 10.35 16.02 11.86
N ALA A 167 10.70 17.16 11.24
CA ALA A 167 10.02 18.43 11.49
C ALA A 167 8.52 18.35 11.16
N ARG A 168 8.16 17.71 10.03
CA ARG A 168 6.75 17.47 9.66
C ARG A 168 6.04 16.57 10.66
N LEU A 169 6.68 15.50 11.12
CA LEU A 169 6.11 14.59 12.12
C LEU A 169 5.91 15.29 13.47
N ARG A 170 6.87 16.12 13.91
CA ARG A 170 6.73 16.94 15.13
C ARG A 170 5.57 17.93 15.03
N ALA A 171 5.42 18.61 13.90
CA ALA A 171 4.28 19.51 13.66
C ALA A 171 2.94 18.77 13.69
N LYS A 172 2.86 17.58 13.06
CA LYS A 172 1.66 16.72 13.12
C LYS A 172 1.36 16.26 14.54
N LEU A 173 2.38 15.90 15.32
CA LEU A 173 2.22 15.51 16.72
C LEU A 173 1.68 16.67 17.56
N SER A 174 2.20 17.88 17.36
CA SER A 174 1.70 19.10 18.03
C SER A 174 0.23 19.37 17.71
N SER A 175 -0.13 19.37 16.42
CA SER A 175 -1.53 19.56 16.01
C SER A 175 -2.46 18.47 16.53
N SER A 176 -1.98 17.22 16.61
CA SER A 176 -2.76 16.12 17.20
C SER A 176 -2.95 16.28 18.71
N ARG A 177 -1.96 16.81 19.43
CA ARG A 177 -2.09 17.13 20.87
C ARG A 177 -3.11 18.25 21.08
N GLU A 178 -3.02 19.35 20.34
CA GLU A 178 -4.00 20.44 20.42
C GLU A 178 -5.45 19.99 20.08
N LYS A 179 -5.61 19.04 19.15
CA LYS A 179 -6.93 18.44 18.87
C LYS A 179 -7.42 17.57 20.03
N LYS A 180 -6.52 16.81 20.65
CA LYS A 180 -6.83 16.00 21.82
C LYS A 180 -7.26 16.89 22.99
N ASP A 181 -6.51 17.95 23.28
CA ASP A 181 -6.80 18.87 24.39
C ASP A 181 -8.17 19.54 24.19
N ARG A 182 -8.47 20.03 22.97
CA ARG A 182 -9.80 20.57 22.62
C ARG A 182 -10.93 19.55 22.78
N MET A 183 -10.68 18.28 22.45
CA MET A 183 -11.66 17.22 22.60
C MET A 183 -11.88 16.87 24.08
N GLU A 184 -10.83 16.88 24.90
CA GLU A 184 -10.92 16.68 26.35
C GLU A 184 -11.70 17.83 27.01
N GLU A 185 -11.44 19.09 26.64
CA GLU A 185 -12.23 20.26 27.08
C GLU A 185 -13.70 20.15 26.66
N GLY A 186 -13.97 19.76 25.41
CA GLY A 186 -15.32 19.52 24.92
C GLY A 186 -16.04 18.39 25.67
N MET A 187 -15.33 17.31 25.99
CA MET A 187 -15.86 16.19 26.77
C MET A 187 -16.17 16.59 28.21
N GLN A 188 -15.30 17.36 28.85
CA GLN A 188 -15.55 17.89 30.20
C GLN A 188 -16.78 18.80 30.22
N THR A 189 -16.95 19.65 29.20
CA THR A 189 -18.12 20.51 29.06
C THR A 189 -19.40 19.68 28.89
N ALA A 190 -19.38 18.64 28.05
CA ALA A 190 -20.53 17.76 27.86
C ALA A 190 -20.90 16.98 29.13
N LEU A 191 -19.91 16.49 29.89
CA LEU A 191 -20.13 15.84 31.18
C LEU A 191 -20.76 16.80 32.20
N GLN A 192 -20.38 18.08 32.18
CA GLN A 192 -21.03 19.08 33.02
C GLN A 192 -22.50 19.27 32.62
N SER A 193 -22.80 19.43 31.33
CA SER A 193 -24.18 19.56 30.86
C SER A 193 -25.04 18.33 31.18
N LEU A 194 -24.48 17.12 31.14
CA LEU A 194 -25.20 15.91 31.56
C LEU A 194 -25.56 15.93 33.04
N ARG A 195 -24.63 16.35 33.91
CA ARG A 195 -24.91 16.51 35.35
C ARG A 195 -26.00 17.54 35.60
N ASP A 196 -25.95 18.67 34.89
CA ASP A 196 -26.97 19.72 35.01
C ASP A 196 -28.35 19.21 34.54
N LEU A 197 -28.39 18.36 33.51
CA LEU A 197 -29.63 17.76 33.01
C LEU A 197 -30.18 16.66 33.93
N GLU A 198 -29.32 15.81 34.50
CA GLU A 198 -29.70 14.82 35.51
C GLU A 198 -30.32 15.49 36.73
N GLU A 199 -29.75 16.62 37.15
CA GLU A 199 -30.30 17.45 38.23
C GLU A 199 -31.68 18.00 37.88
N GLN A 200 -31.87 18.52 36.67
CA GLN A 200 -33.18 18.96 36.19
C GLN A 200 -34.21 17.82 36.18
N PHE A 201 -33.83 16.63 35.71
CA PHE A 201 -34.70 15.46 35.73
C PHE A 201 -35.06 15.01 37.15
N ARG A 202 -34.12 15.12 38.10
CA ARG A 202 -34.39 14.82 39.51
C ARG A 202 -35.49 15.73 40.05
N VAL A 203 -35.36 17.05 39.85
CA VAL A 203 -36.35 18.05 40.28
C VAL A 203 -37.72 17.77 39.66
N VAL A 204 -37.78 17.53 38.34
CA VAL A 204 -39.04 17.22 37.65
C VAL A 204 -39.68 15.92 38.14
N ASN A 205 -38.88 14.90 38.44
CA ASN A 205 -39.41 13.64 38.99
C ASN A 205 -39.92 13.81 40.42
N GLU A 206 -39.24 14.58 41.27
CA GLU A 206 -39.71 14.91 42.62
C GLU A 206 -41.04 15.69 42.56
N GLU A 207 -41.17 16.67 41.66
CA GLU A 207 -42.44 17.38 41.41
C GLU A 207 -43.54 16.44 40.91
N ARG A 208 -43.23 15.56 39.95
CA ARG A 208 -44.17 14.55 39.46
C ARG A 208 -44.63 13.63 40.57
N ASP A 209 -43.69 13.12 41.37
CA ASP A 209 -43.99 12.17 42.44
C ASP A 209 -44.80 12.84 43.56
N ALA A 210 -44.57 14.13 43.85
CA ALA A 210 -45.43 14.92 44.73
C ALA A 210 -46.86 15.05 44.17
N VAL A 211 -47.01 15.36 42.87
CA VAL A 211 -48.32 15.43 42.19
C VAL A 211 -49.03 14.07 42.17
N LEU A 212 -48.28 12.98 41.99
CA LEU A 212 -48.82 11.61 42.01
C LEU A 212 -49.19 11.17 43.42
N ALA A 213 -48.44 11.56 44.46
CA ALA A 213 -48.78 11.27 45.85
C ALA A 213 -50.07 11.99 46.27
N GLU A 214 -50.26 13.25 45.87
CA GLU A 214 -51.52 13.98 46.08
C GLU A 214 -52.68 13.44 45.24
N ASN A 215 -52.38 12.86 44.06
CA ASN A 215 -53.34 12.18 43.20
C ASN A 215 -53.24 10.65 43.29
N THR A 216 -53.19 10.10 44.50
CA THR A 216 -53.42 8.66 44.73
C THR A 216 -54.90 8.37 44.44
N MET A 217 -55.26 8.46 43.16
CA MET A 217 -56.55 8.12 42.60
C MET A 217 -56.73 6.61 42.79
N PRO A 218 -57.90 6.16 43.23
CA PRO A 218 -58.26 4.75 43.14
C PRO A 218 -58.03 4.28 41.71
N SER A 219 -57.81 2.99 41.52
CA SER A 219 -57.90 2.37 40.19
C SER A 219 -59.32 2.62 39.66
N ILE A 220 -59.53 3.77 39.00
CA ILE A 220 -60.86 4.21 38.59
C ILE A 220 -61.18 3.44 37.32
N CYS A 221 -62.04 2.44 37.51
CA CYS A 221 -62.79 1.80 36.46
C CYS A 221 -63.44 2.89 35.59
N LEU A 222 -63.32 2.75 34.26
CA LEU A 222 -64.15 3.48 33.30
C LEU A 222 -65.61 3.35 33.75
N GLU A 223 -66.40 4.43 33.73
CA GLU A 223 -67.80 4.39 34.20
C GLU A 223 -68.58 3.35 33.40
N ASN A 224 -68.31 3.29 32.09
CA ASN A 224 -68.81 2.25 31.20
C ASN A 224 -68.33 0.83 31.59
N ALA A 225 -67.06 0.64 31.95
CA ALA A 225 -66.58 -0.67 32.40
C ALA A 225 -67.21 -1.08 33.74
N GLN A 226 -67.42 -0.13 34.65
CA GLN A 226 -68.07 -0.39 35.94
C GLN A 226 -69.54 -0.79 35.74
N PHE A 227 -70.25 -0.13 34.82
CA PHE A 227 -71.58 -0.54 34.40
C PHE A 227 -71.56 -1.98 33.87
N MET A 228 -70.63 -2.32 32.98
CA MET A 228 -70.52 -3.67 32.41
C MET A 228 -70.16 -4.74 33.46
N VAL A 229 -69.36 -4.43 34.47
CA VAL A 229 -69.02 -5.34 35.58
C VAL A 229 -70.26 -5.70 36.41
N ASN A 230 -71.22 -4.79 36.54
CA ASN A 230 -72.42 -4.99 37.35
C ASN A 230 -73.52 -5.79 36.63
N LEU A 231 -73.33 -6.18 35.38
CA LEU A 231 -74.31 -6.96 34.62
C LEU A 231 -74.37 -8.42 35.11
N PRO A 232 -75.51 -9.12 34.88
CA PRO A 232 -75.63 -10.53 35.21
C PRO A 232 -74.58 -11.41 34.51
N VAL A 233 -73.91 -12.24 35.30
CA VAL A 233 -72.90 -13.21 34.87
C VAL A 233 -73.59 -14.47 34.34
N CYS A 234 -73.10 -15.02 33.23
CA CYS A 234 -73.53 -16.31 32.69
C CYS A 234 -72.83 -17.47 33.44
N PRO A 235 -73.56 -18.29 34.21
CA PRO A 235 -72.95 -19.32 35.06
C PRO A 235 -72.31 -20.47 34.25
N ASP A 236 -72.80 -20.71 33.03
CA ASP A 236 -72.35 -21.82 32.18
C ASP A 236 -71.07 -21.51 31.40
N ARG A 237 -70.62 -20.24 31.40
CA ARG A 237 -69.40 -19.83 30.70
C ARG A 237 -68.16 -20.19 31.52
N PRO A 238 -67.19 -20.94 30.96
CA PRO A 238 -65.91 -21.18 31.61
C PRO A 238 -65.19 -19.88 31.99
N ASN A 239 -64.32 -19.94 32.99
CA ASN A 239 -63.50 -18.79 33.34
C ASN A 239 -62.68 -18.33 32.13
N HIS A 240 -62.44 -17.02 32.02
CA HIS A 240 -61.71 -16.45 30.88
C HIS A 240 -60.33 -17.12 30.68
N GLU A 241 -59.66 -17.50 31.77
CA GLU A 241 -58.38 -18.20 31.74
C GLU A 241 -58.46 -19.67 31.35
N GLU A 242 -59.63 -20.29 31.50
CA GLU A 242 -59.87 -21.71 31.18
C GLU A 242 -60.27 -21.94 29.72
N LEU A 243 -60.58 -20.86 28.99
CA LEU A 243 -60.89 -20.93 27.57
C LEU A 243 -59.70 -21.49 26.79
N ARG A 244 -59.97 -22.48 25.94
CA ARG A 244 -58.99 -23.10 25.05
C ARG A 244 -59.04 -22.48 23.67
N PRO A 245 -57.88 -22.37 22.99
CA PRO A 245 -57.84 -21.83 21.63
C PRO A 245 -58.63 -22.74 20.69
N CYS A 246 -59.60 -22.14 19.99
CA CYS A 246 -60.45 -22.82 19.01
C CYS A 246 -59.78 -22.88 17.63
N PHE A 247 -58.87 -21.94 17.33
CA PHE A 247 -58.09 -21.93 16.09
C PHE A 247 -56.64 -21.52 16.39
N PRO A 248 -55.63 -22.23 15.86
CA PRO A 248 -54.23 -21.92 16.07
C PRO A 248 -53.69 -20.97 14.99
N GLY A 249 -52.83 -20.04 15.39
CA GLY A 249 -52.08 -19.18 14.47
C GLY A 249 -52.56 -17.72 14.45
N HIS A 250 -51.58 -16.81 14.33
CA HIS A 250 -51.74 -15.35 14.44
C HIS A 250 -52.92 -14.82 13.64
N GLY A 251 -53.98 -14.40 14.35
CA GLY A 251 -55.10 -13.64 13.76
C GLY A 251 -55.96 -14.44 12.78
N THR A 252 -55.94 -15.76 12.86
CA THR A 252 -56.76 -16.61 11.99
C THR A 252 -58.24 -16.32 12.19
N SER A 253 -58.88 -15.81 11.14
CA SER A 253 -60.31 -15.54 11.14
C SER A 253 -61.09 -16.85 11.27
N PRO A 254 -62.14 -16.91 12.11
CA PRO A 254 -63.05 -18.05 12.17
C PRO A 254 -63.59 -18.45 10.80
N LYS A 255 -63.74 -17.51 9.85
CA LYS A 255 -64.22 -17.79 8.48
C LYS A 255 -63.42 -18.86 7.74
N SER A 256 -62.12 -18.99 8.03
CA SER A 256 -61.24 -19.95 7.35
C SER A 256 -61.37 -21.37 7.92
N TYR A 257 -61.99 -21.54 9.08
CA TYR A 257 -62.01 -22.81 9.83
C TYR A 257 -63.41 -23.26 10.26
N LEU A 258 -64.35 -22.32 10.40
CA LEU A 258 -65.77 -22.61 10.61
C LEU A 258 -66.32 -23.25 9.34
N LYS A 259 -66.49 -24.58 9.41
CA LYS A 259 -67.25 -25.33 8.42
C LYS A 259 -68.71 -24.90 8.44
N ALA A 260 -69.43 -25.14 7.35
CA ALA A 260 -70.84 -24.73 7.19
C ALA A 260 -71.76 -25.25 8.31
N ASP A 261 -71.43 -26.41 8.88
CA ASP A 261 -72.16 -27.04 9.97
C ASP A 261 -71.86 -26.44 11.36
N ALA A 262 -70.79 -25.67 11.52
CA ALA A 262 -70.53 -24.87 12.72
C ALA A 262 -71.11 -23.46 12.58
N ASP A 263 -71.15 -22.91 11.36
CA ASP A 263 -71.78 -21.61 11.07
C ASP A 263 -73.29 -21.64 11.37
N GLY A 264 -73.97 -22.74 11.02
CA GLY A 264 -75.39 -22.96 11.34
C GLY A 264 -75.69 -23.11 12.83
N MET A 265 -74.68 -23.28 13.70
CA MET A 265 -74.86 -23.34 15.16
C MET A 265 -74.84 -21.95 15.82
N CYS A 266 -74.60 -20.89 15.05
CA CYS A 266 -74.60 -19.51 15.53
C CYS A 266 -75.92 -18.82 15.13
N PRO A 267 -77.00 -18.88 15.94
CA PRO A 267 -78.35 -18.46 15.52
C PRO A 267 -78.47 -16.98 15.14
N GLY A 268 -77.63 -16.11 15.70
CA GLY A 268 -77.53 -14.68 15.34
C GLY A 268 -76.34 -14.35 14.43
N GLY A 269 -75.67 -15.38 13.91
CA GLY A 269 -74.34 -15.28 13.32
C GLY A 269 -73.25 -15.03 14.38
N TRP A 270 -72.05 -14.74 13.91
CA TRP A 270 -70.88 -14.53 14.76
C TRP A 270 -70.13 -13.25 14.39
N VAL A 271 -69.29 -12.78 15.31
CA VAL A 271 -68.35 -11.67 15.10
C VAL A 271 -66.95 -12.08 15.54
N PHE A 272 -65.95 -11.52 14.86
CA PHE A 272 -64.54 -11.76 15.19
C PHE A 272 -63.83 -10.43 15.48
N LEU A 273 -63.40 -10.27 16.73
CA LEU A 273 -62.86 -9.02 17.27
C LEU A 273 -61.47 -9.29 17.88
N PRO A 274 -60.41 -9.32 17.06
CA PRO A 274 -59.10 -9.74 17.53
C PRO A 274 -58.46 -8.76 18.54
N GLU A 275 -58.62 -7.45 18.32
CA GLU A 275 -57.89 -6.41 19.06
C GLU A 275 -58.79 -5.26 19.53
N GLN A 276 -60.11 -5.43 19.42
CA GLN A 276 -61.10 -4.35 19.68
C GLN A 276 -61.73 -4.44 21.08
N THR A 277 -61.42 -5.50 21.81
CA THR A 277 -62.15 -5.93 23.00
C THR A 277 -61.40 -5.54 24.26
N VAL A 278 -62.03 -4.72 25.09
CA VAL A 278 -61.53 -4.35 26.42
C VAL A 278 -62.33 -5.10 27.47
N TRP A 279 -61.75 -6.17 28.00
CA TRP A 279 -62.38 -6.99 29.03
C TRP A 279 -62.57 -6.19 30.33
N CYS A 280 -63.78 -6.27 30.90
CA CYS A 280 -64.15 -5.52 32.09
C CYS A 280 -63.82 -6.34 33.34
N TYR A 281 -62.79 -5.91 34.09
CA TYR A 281 -62.36 -6.58 35.31
C TYR A 281 -63.02 -5.94 36.54
N PRO A 282 -63.56 -6.73 37.47
CA PRO A 282 -64.10 -6.21 38.72
C PRO A 282 -62.97 -5.65 39.60
N SER A 283 -63.16 -4.44 40.13
CA SER A 283 -62.17 -3.70 40.92
C SER A 283 -61.69 -4.43 42.18
N ASN A 284 -62.54 -5.27 42.78
CA ASN A 284 -62.35 -5.75 44.15
C ASN A 284 -62.39 -7.28 44.32
N SER A 285 -62.28 -8.12 43.28
CA SER A 285 -62.39 -9.57 43.54
C SER A 285 -61.57 -10.48 42.64
N THR A 286 -60.97 -11.47 43.29
CA THR A 286 -60.49 -12.75 42.76
C THR A 286 -61.62 -13.72 42.40
N ILE A 287 -62.90 -13.34 42.54
CA ILE A 287 -64.03 -14.29 42.59
C ILE A 287 -64.97 -14.15 41.40
N THR A 288 -65.21 -12.94 40.88
CA THR A 288 -66.14 -12.75 39.76
C THR A 288 -65.44 -12.95 38.41
N PRO A 289 -65.91 -13.88 37.56
CA PRO A 289 -65.25 -14.18 36.30
C PRO A 289 -65.42 -13.02 35.31
N VAL A 290 -64.38 -12.79 34.52
CA VAL A 290 -64.34 -11.75 33.49
C VAL A 290 -65.16 -12.22 32.28
N GLN A 291 -66.42 -11.77 32.21
CA GLN A 291 -67.35 -12.21 31.15
C GLN A 291 -67.80 -11.10 30.22
N HIS A 292 -67.87 -9.86 30.70
CA HIS A 292 -68.30 -8.71 29.93
C HIS A 292 -67.11 -7.94 29.36
N ALA A 293 -67.33 -7.21 28.28
CA ALA A 293 -66.30 -6.40 27.66
C ALA A 293 -66.88 -5.15 26.99
N LEU A 294 -66.01 -4.20 26.70
CA LEU A 294 -66.30 -3.07 25.82
C LEU A 294 -65.73 -3.37 24.44
N LEU A 295 -66.48 -3.02 23.41
CA LEU A 295 -66.03 -2.99 22.04
C LEU A 295 -65.72 -1.55 21.66
N VAL A 296 -64.48 -1.30 21.26
CA VAL A 296 -64.00 0.06 20.97
C VAL A 296 -63.58 0.18 19.50
N GLU A 297 -64.11 1.17 18.79
CA GLU A 297 -63.76 1.43 17.39
C GLU A 297 -63.51 2.91 17.14
N SER A 298 -62.61 3.22 16.20
CA SER A 298 -62.45 4.58 15.70
C SER A 298 -63.66 4.98 14.83
N PRO A 299 -64.34 6.12 15.12
CA PRO A 299 -65.45 6.61 14.30
C PRO A 299 -65.00 7.06 12.91
N HIS A 300 -63.72 7.38 12.74
CA HIS A 300 -63.20 7.99 11.53
C HIS A 300 -61.96 7.27 11.01
N ARG A 301 -61.82 7.27 9.69
CA ARG A 301 -60.61 6.84 8.99
C ARG A 301 -59.97 8.05 8.35
N TYR A 302 -58.70 8.25 8.66
CA TYR A 302 -57.87 9.21 7.96
C TYR A 302 -57.42 8.58 6.63
N GLN A 303 -57.67 9.29 5.53
CA GLN A 303 -57.20 8.90 4.19
C GLN A 303 -56.38 10.04 3.61
N TYR A 304 -55.11 9.72 3.31
CA TYR A 304 -54.22 10.59 2.56
C TYR A 304 -54.13 10.09 1.12
N ASP A 305 -54.49 10.96 0.18
CA ASP A 305 -54.28 10.72 -1.25
C ASP A 305 -52.97 11.38 -1.65
N GLU A 306 -51.94 10.55 -1.86
CA GLU A 306 -50.61 11.02 -2.21
C GLU A 306 -50.57 11.72 -3.57
N GLY A 307 -51.37 11.27 -4.54
CA GLY A 307 -51.43 11.84 -5.89
C GLY A 307 -52.04 13.24 -5.91
N LEU A 308 -53.03 13.48 -5.04
CA LEU A 308 -53.69 14.79 -4.92
C LEU A 308 -53.09 15.66 -3.80
N LYS A 309 -52.19 15.13 -2.97
CA LYS A 309 -51.72 15.73 -1.72
C LYS A 309 -52.87 16.24 -0.85
N LYS A 310 -53.99 15.50 -0.86
CA LYS A 310 -55.22 15.86 -0.13
C LYS A 310 -55.46 14.87 0.99
N PHE A 311 -55.89 15.40 2.13
CA PHE A 311 -56.33 14.62 3.27
C PHE A 311 -57.85 14.69 3.39
N SER A 312 -58.44 13.58 3.80
CA SER A 312 -59.87 13.50 4.08
C SER A 312 -60.13 12.58 5.27
N TRP A 313 -61.13 12.95 6.05
CA TRP A 313 -61.67 12.10 7.11
C TRP A 313 -62.93 11.42 6.57
N LYS A 314 -62.98 10.10 6.65
CA LYS A 314 -64.15 9.31 6.29
C LYS A 314 -64.75 8.71 7.55
N THR A 315 -66.01 9.01 7.82
CA THR A 315 -66.77 8.30 8.85
C THR A 315 -66.84 6.82 8.47
N ARG A 316 -66.50 5.93 9.40
CA ARG A 316 -66.62 4.49 9.19
C ARG A 316 -68.04 4.06 9.59
N VAL A 317 -68.52 3.01 8.93
CA VAL A 317 -69.73 2.31 9.37
C VAL A 317 -69.42 1.74 10.75
N THR A 318 -70.16 2.20 11.74
CA THR A 318 -69.86 2.01 13.14
C THR A 318 -70.29 0.64 13.65
N ILE A 319 -69.55 0.08 14.61
CA ILE A 319 -70.00 -0.99 15.51
C ILE A 319 -71.39 -0.77 16.15
N GLN A 320 -71.92 0.46 16.14
CA GLN A 320 -73.28 0.79 16.58
C GLN A 320 -74.36 -0.04 15.87
N ASN A 321 -74.13 -0.48 14.64
CA ASN A 321 -75.08 -1.35 13.95
C ASN A 321 -75.26 -2.71 14.65
N LEU A 322 -74.33 -3.12 15.52
CA LEU A 322 -74.45 -4.35 16.30
C LEU A 322 -75.35 -4.18 17.52
N VAL A 323 -75.63 -2.95 17.98
CA VAL A 323 -76.44 -2.68 19.16
C VAL A 323 -77.81 -3.37 19.03
N GLY A 324 -78.22 -4.06 20.09
CA GLY A 324 -79.44 -4.86 20.15
C GLY A 324 -79.35 -6.23 19.47
N GLN A 325 -78.27 -6.53 18.74
CA GLN A 325 -78.05 -7.87 18.17
C GLN A 325 -77.43 -8.79 19.23
N THR A 326 -77.70 -10.09 19.08
CA THR A 326 -77.05 -11.14 19.87
C THR A 326 -76.25 -12.03 18.93
N LYS A 327 -74.93 -12.16 19.17
CA LYS A 327 -74.02 -12.92 18.29
C LYS A 327 -73.01 -13.74 19.08
N ASP A 328 -72.50 -14.79 18.45
CA ASP A 328 -71.36 -15.53 18.95
C ASP A 328 -70.06 -14.73 18.76
N LEU A 329 -69.25 -14.61 19.81
CA LEU A 329 -68.05 -13.78 19.83
C LEU A 329 -66.79 -14.64 19.76
N PHE A 330 -65.92 -14.31 18.82
CA PHE A 330 -64.56 -14.81 18.73
C PHE A 330 -63.56 -13.67 18.96
N PHE A 331 -62.52 -13.92 19.74
CA PHE A 331 -61.47 -12.93 20.03
C PHE A 331 -60.09 -13.55 19.94
N THR A 332 -59.04 -12.72 19.85
CA THR A 332 -57.66 -13.22 19.86
C THR A 332 -56.94 -12.89 21.15
N ARG A 333 -56.16 -13.84 21.64
CA ARG A 333 -55.25 -13.68 22.78
C ARG A 333 -53.97 -14.46 22.50
N GLN A 334 -52.81 -13.82 22.65
CA GLN A 334 -51.50 -14.45 22.39
C GLN A 334 -51.47 -15.19 21.04
N ALA A 335 -51.92 -14.52 19.97
CA ALA A 335 -51.97 -15.05 18.62
C ALA A 335 -52.97 -16.19 18.34
N ASN A 336 -53.73 -16.66 19.32
CA ASN A 336 -54.74 -17.70 19.09
C ASN A 336 -56.15 -17.13 19.15
N THR A 337 -57.07 -17.75 18.42
CA THR A 337 -58.48 -17.36 18.42
C THR A 337 -59.28 -18.23 19.39
N TYR A 338 -60.07 -17.60 20.24
CA TYR A 338 -60.90 -18.22 21.27
C TYR A 338 -62.37 -17.90 21.02
N TYR A 339 -63.26 -18.83 21.35
CA TYR A 339 -64.69 -18.59 21.44
C TYR A 339 -65.02 -18.04 22.84
N ALA A 340 -65.56 -16.83 22.89
CA ALA A 340 -65.89 -16.16 24.14
C ALA A 340 -67.29 -16.51 24.67
N GLY A 341 -68.21 -16.97 23.82
CA GLY A 341 -69.61 -17.15 24.18
C GLY A 341 -70.56 -16.37 23.28
N THR A 342 -71.81 -16.26 23.71
CA THR A 342 -72.89 -15.54 23.02
C THR A 342 -73.13 -14.21 23.72
N TYR A 343 -73.04 -13.12 22.96
CA TYR A 343 -73.03 -11.75 23.46
C TYR A 343 -74.15 -10.91 22.86
N THR A 344 -74.84 -10.15 23.72
CA THR A 344 -75.73 -9.07 23.31
C THR A 344 -74.99 -7.75 23.37
N PHE A 345 -75.10 -6.95 22.30
CA PHE A 345 -74.44 -5.66 22.21
C PHE A 345 -75.36 -4.57 22.75
N LEU A 346 -74.86 -3.81 23.73
CA LEU A 346 -75.59 -2.78 24.45
C LEU A 346 -75.12 -1.40 24.00
N GLU A 347 -76.06 -0.48 23.84
CA GLU A 347 -75.75 0.93 23.69
C GLU A 347 -75.16 1.45 25.01
N LEU A 348 -74.02 2.13 24.91
CA LEU A 348 -73.39 2.80 26.05
C LEU A 348 -73.27 4.29 25.74
N PRO A 349 -73.24 5.15 26.77
CA PRO A 349 -72.88 6.54 26.61
C PRO A 349 -71.52 6.69 25.91
N ASN A 350 -71.39 7.74 25.09
CA ASN A 350 -70.11 8.09 24.48
C ASN A 350 -69.04 8.22 25.57
N MET A 351 -67.87 7.64 25.32
CA MET A 351 -66.78 7.72 26.29
C MET A 351 -66.35 9.17 26.49
N GLY A 352 -66.22 9.57 27.75
CA GLY A 352 -65.72 10.91 28.09
C GLY A 352 -64.23 11.05 27.75
N GLN A 353 -63.74 12.29 27.68
CA GLN A 353 -62.32 12.56 27.42
C GLN A 353 -61.40 11.80 28.40
N LYS A 354 -61.69 11.86 29.71
CA LYS A 354 -60.91 11.18 30.76
C LYS A 354 -60.93 9.65 30.61
N GLU A 355 -62.03 9.09 30.12
CA GLU A 355 -62.14 7.65 29.86
C GLU A 355 -61.29 7.24 28.66
N CYS A 356 -61.30 8.05 27.59
CA CYS A 356 -60.46 7.83 26.41
C CYS A 356 -58.98 7.83 26.76
N GLN A 357 -58.53 8.78 27.59
CA GLN A 357 -57.14 8.88 28.05
C GLN A 357 -56.68 7.68 28.90
N ARG A 358 -57.64 6.91 29.45
CA ARG A 358 -57.39 5.77 30.33
C ARG A 358 -57.38 4.42 29.62
N LEU A 359 -57.63 4.40 28.32
CA LEU A 359 -57.54 3.17 27.55
C LEU A 359 -56.10 2.63 27.57
N ASP A 360 -55.97 1.30 27.56
CA ASP A 360 -54.65 0.68 27.49
C ASP A 360 -53.89 1.10 26.21
N LYS A 361 -52.56 1.15 26.29
CA LYS A 361 -51.70 1.53 25.15
C LYS A 361 -51.92 0.63 23.94
N GLY A 362 -52.21 -0.66 24.14
CA GLY A 362 -52.55 -1.59 23.07
C GLY A 362 -53.85 -1.20 22.37
N VAL A 363 -54.88 -0.77 23.12
CA VAL A 363 -56.15 -0.29 22.57
C VAL A 363 -55.96 1.01 21.81
N HIS A 364 -55.15 1.94 22.34
CA HIS A 364 -54.77 3.15 21.60
C HIS A 364 -54.04 2.84 20.29
N GLY A 365 -53.05 1.94 20.34
CA GLY A 365 -52.32 1.50 19.15
C GLY A 365 -53.25 0.89 18.09
N TYR A 366 -54.22 0.09 18.52
CA TYR A 366 -55.28 -0.45 17.67
C TYR A 366 -56.13 0.66 17.03
N LEU A 367 -56.63 1.61 17.82
CA LEU A 367 -57.46 2.72 17.33
C LEU A 367 -56.71 3.61 16.34
N ILE A 368 -55.44 3.90 16.61
CA ILE A 368 -54.56 4.64 15.70
C ILE A 368 -54.34 3.85 14.40
N GLY A 369 -54.04 2.56 14.49
CA GLY A 369 -53.87 1.69 13.33
C GLY A 369 -55.12 1.57 12.46
N ARG A 370 -56.31 1.60 13.06
CA ARG A 370 -57.60 1.65 12.34
C ARG A 370 -57.88 3.00 11.71
N THR A 371 -57.49 4.07 12.38
CA THR A 371 -57.63 5.43 11.88
C THR A 371 -56.68 5.67 10.71
N ILE A 372 -55.45 5.14 10.79
CA ILE A 372 -54.39 5.30 9.79
C ILE A 372 -53.89 3.92 9.29
N PRO A 373 -54.68 3.20 8.48
CA PRO A 373 -54.32 1.84 8.07
C PRO A 373 -53.11 1.77 7.15
N GLN A 374 -52.75 2.88 6.49
CA GLN A 374 -51.56 3.01 5.66
C GLN A 374 -50.60 4.02 6.30
N ARG A 375 -50.10 3.71 7.51
CA ARG A 375 -49.22 4.61 8.28
C ARG A 375 -48.00 5.08 7.46
N ALA A 376 -47.47 4.22 6.58
CA ALA A 376 -46.35 4.55 5.70
C ALA A 376 -46.67 5.65 4.66
N SER A 377 -47.93 5.80 4.27
CA SER A 377 -48.38 6.81 3.30
C SER A 377 -48.75 8.13 3.95
N VAL A 378 -48.75 8.22 5.29
CA VAL A 378 -49.11 9.43 6.01
C VAL A 378 -47.86 10.14 6.51
N PRO A 379 -47.72 11.46 6.30
CA PRO A 379 -46.59 12.22 6.83
C PRO A 379 -46.40 11.99 8.34
N PRO A 380 -45.16 11.77 8.83
CA PRO A 380 -44.91 11.44 10.24
C PRO A 380 -45.54 12.44 11.22
N LEU A 381 -45.50 13.73 10.89
CA LEU A 381 -46.11 14.79 11.70
C LEU A 381 -47.61 14.56 11.93
N ILE A 382 -48.34 14.14 10.90
CA ILE A 382 -49.78 13.88 11.00
C ILE A 382 -50.06 12.61 11.79
N ALA A 383 -49.24 11.57 11.60
CA ALA A 383 -49.37 10.34 12.39
C ALA A 383 -49.16 10.61 13.88
N SER A 384 -48.14 11.39 14.25
CA SER A 384 -47.89 11.81 15.63
C SER A 384 -49.02 12.66 16.19
N LEU A 385 -49.55 13.60 15.39
CA LEU A 385 -50.68 14.43 15.81
C LEU A 385 -51.94 13.59 16.11
N ILE A 386 -52.27 12.62 15.25
CA ILE A 386 -53.43 11.74 15.49
C ILE A 386 -53.23 10.87 16.73
N GLU A 387 -52.01 10.39 16.95
CA GLU A 387 -51.64 9.65 18.16
C GLU A 387 -51.82 10.51 19.42
N GLU A 388 -51.34 11.76 19.40
CA GLU A 388 -51.55 12.73 20.47
C GLU A 388 -53.04 13.06 20.67
N MET A 389 -53.82 13.21 19.59
CA MET A 389 -55.26 13.46 19.69
C MET A 389 -56.02 12.32 20.38
N TYR A 390 -55.59 11.06 20.22
CA TYR A 390 -56.15 9.95 20.99
C TYR A 390 -55.69 9.97 22.45
N GLN A 391 -54.40 10.24 22.70
CA GLN A 391 -53.83 10.31 24.04
C GLN A 391 -54.41 11.47 24.87
N LEU A 392 -54.81 12.56 24.22
CA LEU A 392 -55.48 13.70 24.85
C LEU A 392 -57.00 13.52 24.93
N GLY A 393 -57.56 12.46 24.33
CA GLY A 393 -59.01 12.23 24.27
C GLY A 393 -59.78 13.22 23.41
N ILE A 394 -59.12 13.84 22.42
CA ILE A 394 -59.75 14.73 21.44
C ILE A 394 -60.58 13.91 20.45
N ILE A 395 -60.03 12.81 19.95
CA ILE A 395 -60.79 11.84 19.13
C ILE A 395 -61.45 10.84 20.05
N HIS A 396 -62.78 10.90 20.12
CA HIS A 396 -63.59 10.02 20.96
C HIS A 396 -63.86 8.72 20.21
N PRO A 397 -63.37 7.57 20.69
CA PRO A 397 -63.73 6.28 20.12
C PRO A 397 -65.21 6.00 20.38
N VAL A 398 -65.83 5.25 19.48
CA VAL A 398 -67.17 4.71 19.69
C VAL A 398 -67.04 3.48 20.58
N CYS A 399 -67.92 3.38 21.57
CA CYS A 399 -67.93 2.30 22.54
C CYS A 399 -69.29 1.59 22.53
N VAL A 400 -69.26 0.27 22.53
CA VAL A 400 -70.46 -0.58 22.64
C VAL A 400 -70.21 -1.60 23.73
N GLY A 401 -71.20 -1.81 24.60
CA GLY A 401 -71.11 -2.83 25.66
C GLY A 401 -71.32 -4.21 25.08
N MET A 402 -70.54 -5.20 25.50
CA MET A 402 -70.73 -6.61 25.14
C MET A 402 -71.11 -7.39 26.39
N GLN A 403 -72.39 -7.69 26.55
CA GLN A 403 -72.90 -8.51 27.65
C GLN A 403 -72.89 -9.98 27.25
N CYS A 404 -72.14 -10.82 27.97
CA CYS A 404 -72.26 -12.27 27.84
C CYS A 404 -73.64 -12.71 28.34
N VAL A 405 -74.47 -13.26 27.46
CA VAL A 405 -75.82 -13.75 27.77
C VAL A 405 -75.92 -15.28 27.70
N GLY A 406 -74.90 -15.95 27.17
CA GLY A 406 -74.88 -17.40 27.05
C GLY A 406 -73.51 -17.94 26.63
N PHE A 407 -73.39 -19.25 26.64
CA PHE A 407 -72.21 -19.95 26.12
C PHE A 407 -72.65 -21.21 25.37
N ASN A 408 -72.48 -21.24 24.04
CA ASN A 408 -72.88 -22.40 23.24
C ASN A 408 -71.87 -23.54 23.42
N GLN A 409 -72.14 -24.40 24.42
CA GLN A 409 -71.26 -25.51 24.79
C GLN A 409 -71.08 -26.52 23.65
N GLU A 410 -72.11 -26.74 22.82
CA GLU A 410 -72.06 -27.65 21.68
C GLU A 410 -71.12 -27.12 20.60
N LEU A 411 -71.24 -25.83 20.25
CA LEU A 411 -70.34 -25.16 19.31
C LEU A 411 -68.91 -25.19 19.85
N TYR A 412 -68.70 -24.83 21.12
CA TYR A 412 -67.37 -24.84 21.72
C TYR A 412 -66.72 -26.23 21.69
N THR A 413 -67.48 -27.27 22.06
CA THR A 413 -66.99 -28.67 22.03
C THR A 413 -66.68 -29.11 20.62
N LYS A 414 -67.52 -28.75 19.64
CA LYS A 414 -67.30 -29.04 18.23
C LYS A 414 -66.04 -28.37 17.70
N LEU A 415 -65.85 -27.08 17.98
CA LEU A 415 -64.64 -26.33 17.62
C LEU A 415 -63.36 -26.97 18.16
N LEU A 416 -63.38 -27.39 19.43
CA LEU A 416 -62.24 -28.07 20.04
C LEU A 416 -61.97 -29.46 19.44
N ASN A 417 -63.01 -30.17 19.00
CA ASN A 417 -62.88 -31.50 18.38
C ASN A 417 -62.42 -31.43 16.92
N ASP A 418 -62.85 -30.40 16.18
CA ASP A 418 -62.49 -30.16 14.80
C ASP A 418 -61.06 -29.60 14.62
N MET A 419 -60.39 -29.25 15.72
CA MET A 419 -59.00 -28.82 15.69
C MET A 419 -58.11 -29.85 14.97
N PRO A 420 -57.31 -29.42 13.97
CA PRO A 420 -56.48 -30.32 13.19
C PRO A 420 -55.64 -31.22 14.08
N LYS A 421 -55.74 -32.54 13.91
CA LYS A 421 -54.96 -33.53 14.69
C LYS A 421 -53.44 -33.29 14.63
N SER A 422 -52.96 -32.56 13.62
CA SER A 422 -51.56 -32.15 13.46
C SER A 422 -51.03 -31.25 14.60
N LEU A 423 -51.91 -30.65 15.40
CA LEU A 423 -51.57 -29.85 16.59
C LEU A 423 -51.77 -30.59 17.92
N LYS A 424 -52.29 -31.82 17.92
CA LYS A 424 -52.20 -32.69 19.11
C LYS A 424 -50.73 -33.05 19.26
N ARG A 425 -50.01 -32.22 20.05
CA ARG A 425 -48.58 -32.28 20.38
C ARG A 425 -47.92 -33.48 19.71
N LYS A 426 -47.28 -33.27 18.55
CA LYS A 426 -46.22 -34.21 18.15
C LYS A 426 -45.31 -34.26 19.36
N THR A 427 -45.25 -35.41 20.03
CA THR A 427 -44.17 -35.72 20.96
C THR A 427 -42.89 -35.22 20.29
N PRO A 428 -42.05 -34.43 20.99
CA PRO A 428 -40.85 -33.87 20.38
C PRO A 428 -40.15 -35.03 19.68
N VAL A 429 -40.12 -35.01 18.34
CA VAL A 429 -39.36 -36.02 17.61
C VAL A 429 -37.95 -35.84 18.14
N PRO A 430 -37.33 -36.87 18.76
CA PRO A 430 -35.99 -36.74 19.30
C PRO A 430 -35.13 -36.20 18.18
N ILE A 431 -34.68 -34.95 18.30
CA ILE A 431 -33.76 -34.36 17.33
C ILE A 431 -32.55 -35.30 17.38
N PRO A 432 -32.18 -35.98 16.28
CA PRO A 432 -30.98 -36.77 16.26
C PRO A 432 -29.84 -35.82 16.61
N ILE A 433 -29.25 -36.00 17.79
CA ILE A 433 -28.09 -35.22 18.22
C ILE A 433 -27.03 -35.50 17.15
N PRO A 434 -26.56 -34.49 16.40
CA PRO A 434 -25.50 -34.68 15.43
C PRO A 434 -24.32 -35.32 16.15
N HIS A 435 -23.90 -36.49 15.68
CA HIS A 435 -22.76 -37.20 16.25
C HIS A 435 -21.59 -36.25 16.40
N ASN A 436 -21.20 -35.98 17.65
CA ASN A 436 -20.03 -35.22 17.99
C ASN A 436 -18.80 -36.06 17.61
N PRO A 437 -18.00 -35.70 16.58
CA PRO A 437 -16.93 -36.55 16.07
C PRO A 437 -15.64 -36.45 16.92
N ARG A 438 -15.74 -36.05 18.19
CA ARG A 438 -14.60 -35.97 19.12
C ARG A 438 -14.87 -36.77 20.38
N ALA A 439 -14.82 -38.09 20.24
CA ALA A 439 -14.53 -38.98 21.36
C ALA A 439 -13.15 -39.63 21.13
N PRO A 440 -12.18 -39.46 22.04
CA PRO A 440 -10.87 -40.11 21.93
C PRO A 440 -10.99 -41.63 22.12
N PRO A 441 -10.05 -42.43 21.57
CA PRO A 441 -10.13 -43.89 21.57
C PRO A 441 -9.98 -44.46 22.99
N GLY A 442 -11.13 -44.74 23.60
CA GLY A 442 -11.24 -45.38 24.91
C GLY A 442 -10.96 -46.88 24.84
N LYS A 443 -9.76 -47.25 25.29
CA LYS A 443 -9.28 -48.55 25.81
C LYS A 443 -10.29 -49.71 25.78
N ARG A 444 -10.03 -50.69 24.89
CA ARG A 444 -10.54 -52.07 24.96
C ARG A 444 -10.23 -52.69 26.33
N ARG A 445 -11.26 -52.91 27.15
CA ARG A 445 -11.18 -53.83 28.30
C ARG A 445 -11.25 -55.26 27.80
N LYS A 446 -10.19 -56.03 28.04
CA LYS A 446 -10.14 -57.49 27.96
C LYS A 446 -11.26 -58.05 28.85
N LYS A 447 -12.15 -58.87 28.28
CA LYS A 447 -12.94 -59.86 29.03
C LYS A 447 -11.97 -60.95 29.49
N SER A 448 -11.83 -61.10 30.79
CA SER A 448 -11.30 -62.30 31.42
C SER A 448 -12.45 -63.30 31.57
N ASP A 449 -12.28 -64.46 30.96
CA ASP A 449 -13.02 -65.67 31.30
C ASP A 449 -12.68 -66.09 32.72
N ALA A 450 -13.70 -66.42 33.52
CA ALA A 450 -13.58 -67.37 34.63
C ALA A 450 -14.96 -67.77 35.15
N LYS A 451 -15.27 -69.06 34.94
CA LYS A 451 -16.09 -70.02 35.71
C LYS A 451 -17.51 -69.66 36.11
#